data_AF-A0AAN8WM88-F1
#
_entry.id   AF-A0AAN8WM88-F1
#
_cell.length_a   1.000
_cell.length_b   1.000
_cell.length_c   1.000
_cell.angle_alpha   90.00
_cell.angle_beta   90.00
_cell.angle_gamma   90.00
#
_symmetry.space_group_name_H-M   'P 1'
#
loop_
_entity.id
_entity.type
_entity.pdbx_description
1 polymer ?
#
loop_
_entity_poly.entity_id
_entity_poly.type
_entity_poly.pdbx_seq_one_letter_code
_entity_poly.pdbx_strand_id
1 'polypeptide(L)'
;MALLGVTTTFQGFGVALRPLIIPSCTYIFAQRNYARPLITSKKKMKLGPAIEKVRLPVETDAEKLVNYVCGSNPVKENPQDIKLKDDSEYPDWLWTLRTGKPPPLEEMDPNTKQYWRRLRTMAMKRKNVLRKAKGR
;
A
#
# COMPACT_ATOMS: atom_id res chain seq x y z
N MET A 1 86.36 -30.57 12.98
CA MET A 1 87.44 -29.62 13.36
C MET A 1 87.33 -28.41 12.45
N ALA A 2 87.50 -27.22 13.03
CA ALA A 2 87.36 -25.87 12.45
C ALA A 2 85.94 -25.26 12.49
N LEU A 3 85.85 -24.28 13.39
CA LEU A 3 84.79 -23.30 13.65
C LEU A 3 84.74 -22.23 12.53
N LEU A 4 83.91 -21.21 12.77
CA LEU A 4 83.81 -19.85 12.16
C LEU A 4 82.54 -19.71 11.28
N GLY A 5 81.59 -18.83 11.55
CA GLY A 5 81.46 -17.76 12.54
C GLY A 5 80.04 -17.16 12.42
N VAL A 6 79.56 -16.54 13.50
CA VAL A 6 78.27 -15.85 13.56
C VAL A 6 78.50 -14.37 13.25
N THR A 7 77.75 -13.81 12.31
CA THR A 7 77.52 -12.36 12.23
C THR A 7 76.03 -12.09 12.06
N THR A 8 75.48 -11.36 13.01
CA THR A 8 74.09 -10.89 13.07
C THR A 8 74.01 -9.53 12.39
N THR A 9 73.12 -9.38 11.40
CA THR A 9 72.54 -8.08 11.02
C THR A 9 71.04 -8.24 10.76
N PHE A 10 70.27 -7.62 11.65
CA PHE A 10 68.83 -7.44 11.59
C PHE A 10 68.54 -6.11 10.90
N GLN A 11 67.88 -6.10 9.73
CA GLN A 11 67.19 -4.89 9.29
C GLN A 11 66.13 -5.15 8.20
N GLY A 12 64.87 -4.92 8.58
CA GLY A 12 63.89 -4.25 7.72
C GLY A 12 62.96 -5.13 6.87
N PHE A 13 61.80 -5.49 7.44
CA PHE A 13 60.60 -5.77 6.65
C PHE A 13 60.13 -4.47 5.98
N GLY A 14 60.47 -4.30 4.70
CA GLY A 14 59.88 -3.29 3.84
C GLY A 14 58.47 -3.71 3.43
N VAL A 15 57.46 -3.41 4.25
CA VAL A 15 56.05 -3.51 3.83
C VAL A 15 55.76 -2.32 2.93
N ALA A 16 55.77 -2.56 1.63
CA ALA A 16 55.28 -1.61 0.64
C ALA A 16 53.80 -1.30 0.96
N LEU A 17 53.53 -0.07 1.39
CA LEU A 17 52.20 0.47 1.57
C LEU A 17 51.47 0.43 0.22
N ARG A 18 50.67 -0.62 0.00
CA ARG A 18 49.68 -0.64 -1.07
C ARG A 18 48.63 0.42 -0.71
N PRO A 19 48.40 1.44 -1.56
CA PRO A 19 47.35 2.40 -1.31
C PRO A 19 45.99 1.68 -1.30
N LEU A 20 45.25 1.89 -0.21
CA LEU A 20 43.88 1.43 -0.04
C LEU A 20 43.01 2.22 -1.04
N ILE A 21 42.95 1.74 -2.27
CA ILE A 21 41.90 2.13 -3.21
C ILE A 21 40.63 1.50 -2.65
N ILE A 22 39.92 2.28 -1.85
CA ILE A 22 38.54 1.99 -1.46
C ILE A 22 37.77 1.93 -2.78
N PRO A 23 37.28 0.77 -3.24
CA PRO A 23 36.41 0.75 -4.39
C PRO A 23 35.20 1.59 -4.00
N SER A 24 35.06 2.73 -4.66
CA SER A 24 33.89 3.60 -4.61
C SER A 24 32.66 2.72 -4.60
N CYS A 25 31.97 2.72 -3.45
CA CYS A 25 30.67 2.12 -3.18
C CYS A 25 29.99 1.67 -4.47
N THR A 26 30.18 0.40 -4.86
CA THR A 26 29.30 -0.24 -5.83
C THR A 26 27.98 -0.40 -5.10
N TYR A 27 27.22 0.68 -5.14
CA TYR A 27 25.83 0.78 -4.75
C TYR A 27 25.13 -0.45 -5.32
N ILE A 28 24.92 -1.46 -4.46
CA ILE A 28 24.11 -2.62 -4.78
C ILE A 28 22.74 -2.02 -5.03
N PHE A 29 22.38 -1.84 -6.29
CA PHE A 29 21.02 -1.59 -6.71
C PHE A 29 20.21 -2.76 -6.15
N ALA A 30 19.55 -2.54 -5.01
CA ALA A 30 18.50 -3.41 -4.55
C ALA A 30 17.46 -3.42 -5.68
N GLN A 31 17.50 -4.48 -6.50
CA GLN A 31 16.47 -4.70 -7.50
C GLN A 31 15.18 -4.87 -6.72
N ARG A 32 14.36 -3.83 -6.78
CA ARG A 32 13.06 -3.75 -6.16
C ARG A 32 12.19 -4.87 -6.72
N ASN A 33 12.04 -5.94 -5.96
CA ASN A 33 11.14 -7.07 -6.24
C ASN A 33 9.67 -6.74 -5.90
N TYR A 34 9.20 -5.51 -6.16
CA TYR A 34 7.76 -5.25 -6.16
C TYR A 34 7.20 -5.46 -7.56
N ALA A 35 5.96 -5.95 -7.64
CA ALA A 35 5.27 -6.25 -8.89
C ALA A 35 5.36 -5.06 -9.86
N ARG A 36 5.78 -5.33 -11.11
CA ARG A 36 5.75 -4.31 -12.18
C ARG A 36 4.29 -3.88 -12.37
N PRO A 37 3.98 -2.57 -12.39
CA PRO A 37 2.65 -2.14 -12.76
C PRO A 37 2.35 -2.63 -14.18
N LEU A 38 1.14 -3.14 -14.40
CA LEU A 38 0.63 -3.52 -15.71
C LEU A 38 0.74 -2.31 -16.66
N ILE A 39 1.84 -2.24 -17.39
CA ILE A 39 1.99 -1.34 -18.52
C ILE A 39 1.00 -1.85 -19.55
N THR A 40 0.00 -1.04 -19.83
CA THR A 40 -1.00 -1.20 -20.88
C THR A 40 -0.32 -1.10 -22.25
N SER A 41 0.61 -1.99 -22.55
CA SER A 41 0.99 -2.31 -23.91
C SER A 41 0.07 -3.43 -24.38
N LYS A 42 -0.39 -3.31 -25.62
CA LYS A 42 -1.50 -4.06 -26.24
C LYS A 42 -1.18 -5.54 -26.46
N LYS A 43 -0.76 -6.27 -25.42
CA LYS A 43 -0.67 -7.73 -25.43
C LYS A 43 -1.89 -8.24 -24.69
N LYS A 44 -2.88 -8.74 -25.44
CA LYS A 44 -3.97 -9.58 -24.93
C LYS A 44 -3.36 -10.81 -24.26
N MET A 45 -2.91 -10.68 -23.01
CA MET A 45 -2.85 -11.84 -22.13
C MET A 45 -4.30 -12.26 -21.96
N LYS A 46 -4.58 -13.52 -22.34
CA LYS A 46 -5.89 -14.15 -22.17
C LYS A 46 -6.30 -13.94 -20.72
N LEU A 47 -7.23 -13.01 -20.51
CA LEU A 47 -7.96 -12.85 -19.28
C LEU A 47 -8.54 -14.22 -18.97
N GLY A 48 -8.32 -14.70 -17.75
CA GLY A 48 -8.95 -15.93 -17.26
C GLY A 48 -10.47 -15.91 -17.49
N PRO A 49 -11.14 -17.06 -17.37
CA PRO A 49 -12.58 -17.15 -17.60
C PRO A 49 -13.28 -15.99 -16.90
N ALA A 50 -14.09 -15.25 -17.66
CA ALA A 50 -14.86 -14.14 -17.14
C ALA A 50 -15.71 -14.70 -16.01
N ILE A 51 -15.29 -14.44 -14.76
CA ILE A 51 -16.02 -14.87 -13.58
C ILE A 51 -17.39 -14.19 -13.68
N GLU A 52 -18.39 -14.99 -14.00
CA GLU A 52 -19.77 -14.53 -14.03
C GLU A 52 -20.16 -14.18 -12.60
N LYS A 53 -20.57 -12.92 -12.40
CA LYS A 53 -20.95 -12.43 -11.08
C LYS A 53 -22.28 -13.05 -10.72
N VAL A 54 -22.24 -14.10 -9.89
CA VAL A 54 -23.44 -14.72 -9.33
C VAL A 54 -24.21 -13.65 -8.53
N ARG A 55 -25.41 -13.30 -9.01
CA ARG A 55 -26.35 -12.46 -8.26
C ARG A 55 -27.19 -13.38 -7.39
N LEU A 56 -26.97 -13.33 -6.08
CA LEU A 56 -27.84 -14.01 -5.13
C LEU A 56 -29.20 -13.29 -5.08
N PRO A 57 -30.31 -14.02 -4.97
CA PRO A 57 -31.61 -13.40 -4.74
C PRO A 57 -31.56 -12.62 -3.44
N VAL A 58 -32.02 -11.37 -3.48
CA VAL A 58 -32.10 -10.50 -2.31
C VAL A 58 -33.48 -10.67 -1.70
N GLU A 59 -33.52 -10.81 -0.37
CA GLU A 59 -34.77 -10.93 0.39
C GLU A 59 -35.66 -9.70 0.17
N THR A 60 -36.96 -9.94 0.00
CA THR A 60 -37.95 -8.89 -0.31
C THR A 60 -38.90 -8.57 0.85
N ASP A 61 -38.84 -9.34 1.93
CA ASP A 61 -39.73 -9.20 3.07
C ASP A 61 -39.35 -8.00 3.94
N ALA A 62 -40.27 -7.04 4.09
CA ALA A 62 -40.01 -5.79 4.81
C ALA A 62 -39.67 -6.00 6.30
N GLU A 63 -40.39 -6.92 6.97
CA GLU A 63 -40.18 -7.20 8.41
C GLU A 63 -38.78 -7.79 8.68
N LYS A 64 -38.27 -8.62 7.76
CA LYS A 64 -36.93 -9.20 7.87
C LYS A 64 -35.85 -8.13 7.68
N LEU A 65 -36.02 -7.23 6.71
CA LEU A 65 -35.07 -6.15 6.40
C LEU A 65 -34.95 -5.10 7.51
N VAL A 66 -36.04 -4.84 8.25
CA VAL A 66 -36.03 -3.88 9.37
C VAL A 66 -35.38 -4.47 10.62
N ASN A 67 -35.53 -5.78 10.85
CA ASN A 67 -35.08 -6.41 12.09
C ASN A 67 -33.68 -7.06 11.98
N TYR A 68 -33.22 -7.39 10.77
CA TYR A 68 -32.01 -8.19 10.55
C TYR A 68 -31.09 -7.58 9.50
N VAL A 69 -29.78 -7.70 9.72
CA VAL A 69 -28.75 -7.34 8.73
C VAL A 69 -28.59 -8.48 7.74
N CYS A 70 -29.42 -8.47 6.69
CA CYS A 70 -29.39 -9.49 5.64
C CYS A 70 -28.05 -9.48 4.89
N GLY A 71 -27.43 -10.65 4.74
CA GLY A 71 -26.16 -10.80 4.02
C GLY A 71 -24.89 -10.58 4.87
N SER A 72 -25.02 -10.49 6.19
CA SER A 72 -23.87 -10.41 7.10
C SER A 72 -23.06 -11.71 7.16
N ASN A 73 -23.72 -12.86 6.99
CA ASN A 73 -23.07 -14.17 7.06
C ASN A 73 -22.84 -14.75 5.65
N PRO A 74 -21.59 -15.01 5.23
CA PRO A 74 -21.30 -15.62 3.93
C PRO A 74 -21.53 -17.13 3.89
N VAL A 75 -21.81 -17.78 5.02
CA VAL A 75 -21.99 -19.24 5.12
C VAL A 75 -23.40 -19.64 4.70
N LYS A 76 -23.51 -20.59 3.75
CA LYS A 76 -24.79 -21.06 3.20
C LYS A 76 -25.52 -22.09 4.08
N GLU A 77 -24.78 -22.81 4.90
CA GLU A 77 -25.28 -23.99 5.63
C GLU A 77 -26.14 -23.61 6.84
N ASN A 78 -25.91 -22.45 7.45
CA ASN A 78 -26.68 -21.93 8.58
C ASN A 78 -26.68 -20.39 8.54
N PRO A 79 -27.57 -19.76 7.75
CA PRO A 79 -27.64 -18.30 7.65
C PRO A 79 -28.26 -17.71 8.94
N GLN A 80 -27.44 -17.54 9.97
CA GLN A 80 -27.80 -16.75 11.13
C GLN A 80 -27.53 -15.26 10.82
N ASP A 81 -28.57 -14.54 10.45
CA ASP A 81 -28.49 -13.10 10.26
C ASP A 81 -28.41 -12.38 11.62
N ILE A 82 -27.60 -11.32 11.67
CA ILE A 82 -27.43 -10.53 12.89
C ILE A 82 -28.69 -9.69 13.11
N LYS A 83 -29.37 -9.90 14.24
CA LYS A 83 -30.52 -9.10 14.66
C LYS A 83 -30.05 -7.70 15.07
N LEU A 84 -30.75 -6.68 14.59
CA LEU A 84 -30.53 -5.29 15.00
C LEU A 84 -30.97 -5.10 16.45
N LYS A 85 -30.15 -4.35 17.19
CA LYS A 85 -30.36 -3.99 18.58
C LYS A 85 -30.99 -2.60 18.67
N ASP A 86 -31.37 -2.19 19.87
CA ASP A 86 -31.86 -0.83 20.11
C ASP A 86 -30.72 0.20 19.96
N ASP A 87 -31.06 1.44 19.61
CA ASP A 87 -30.10 2.52 19.34
C ASP A 87 -29.15 2.80 20.52
N SER A 88 -29.59 2.53 21.75
CA SER A 88 -28.82 2.70 22.99
C SER A 88 -27.66 1.72 23.15
N GLU A 89 -27.68 0.58 22.47
CA GLU A 89 -26.59 -0.41 22.53
C GLU A 89 -25.42 -0.02 21.63
N TYR A 90 -25.67 0.85 20.65
CA TYR A 90 -24.64 1.32 19.74
C TYR A 90 -23.94 2.56 20.31
N PRO A 91 -22.63 2.69 20.10
CA PRO A 91 -21.89 3.82 20.64
C PRO A 91 -22.25 5.14 19.95
N ASP A 92 -22.30 6.23 20.72
CA ASP A 92 -22.77 7.56 20.29
C ASP A 92 -22.06 8.13 19.04
N TRP A 93 -20.80 7.75 18.82
CA TRP A 93 -20.05 8.22 17.65
C TRP A 93 -20.65 7.74 16.32
N LEU A 94 -21.42 6.65 16.32
CA LEU A 94 -22.10 6.13 15.12
C LEU A 94 -23.06 7.19 14.54
N TRP A 95 -23.84 7.81 15.43
CA TRP A 95 -24.83 8.83 15.07
C TRP A 95 -24.21 10.20 14.74
N THR A 96 -22.95 10.39 15.10
CA THR A 96 -22.18 11.60 14.79
C THR A 96 -21.53 11.55 13.40
N LEU A 97 -21.52 10.38 12.74
CA LEU A 97 -20.92 10.22 11.43
C LEU A 97 -21.68 10.97 10.34
N ARG A 98 -20.94 11.62 9.44
CA ARG A 98 -21.52 12.29 8.27
C ARG A 98 -21.90 11.27 7.20
N THR A 99 -23.19 11.05 6.99
CA THR A 99 -23.75 10.19 5.92
C THR A 99 -23.94 10.91 4.59
N GLY A 100 -23.90 12.25 4.60
CA GLY A 100 -24.11 13.10 3.42
C GLY A 100 -22.88 13.29 2.54
N LYS A 101 -22.95 14.30 1.67
CA LYS A 101 -21.85 14.68 0.77
C LYS A 101 -20.60 15.06 1.59
N PRO A 102 -19.39 14.71 1.10
CA PRO A 102 -18.16 15.14 1.75
C PRO A 102 -18.10 16.68 1.76
N PRO A 103 -17.57 17.29 2.83
CA PRO A 103 -17.52 18.74 2.93
C PRO A 103 -16.62 19.33 1.82
N PRO A 104 -16.96 20.51 1.28
CA PRO A 104 -16.06 21.24 0.40
C PRO A 104 -14.78 21.63 1.15
N LEU A 105 -13.72 21.95 0.39
CA LEU A 105 -12.42 22.27 0.99
C LEU A 105 -12.47 23.53 1.87
N GLU A 106 -13.30 24.50 1.48
CA GLU A 106 -13.44 25.81 2.15
C GLU A 106 -14.01 25.71 3.57
N GLU A 107 -14.88 24.72 3.82
CA GLU A 107 -15.48 24.47 5.14
C GLU A 107 -14.54 23.68 6.08
N MET A 108 -13.46 23.11 5.56
CA MET A 108 -12.56 22.23 6.34
C MET A 108 -11.46 23.03 7.04
N ASP A 109 -11.18 22.68 8.30
CA ASP A 109 -10.10 23.31 9.07
C ASP A 109 -8.70 22.92 8.55
N PRO A 110 -7.85 23.91 8.17
CA PRO A 110 -6.48 23.69 7.72
C PRO A 110 -5.56 22.99 8.73
N ASN A 111 -5.87 23.02 10.02
CA ASN A 111 -5.07 22.35 11.05
C ASN A 111 -5.33 20.85 11.13
N THR A 112 -6.33 20.34 10.39
CA THR A 112 -6.65 18.91 10.38
C THR A 112 -5.93 18.16 9.26
N LYS A 113 -5.55 16.91 9.51
CA LYS A 113 -4.98 16.01 8.48
C LYS A 113 -5.95 15.76 7.32
N GLN A 114 -7.26 15.86 7.56
CA GLN A 114 -8.29 15.61 6.56
C GLN A 114 -8.27 16.67 5.45
N TYR A 115 -8.08 17.95 5.81
CA TYR A 115 -7.93 19.05 4.87
C TYR A 115 -6.81 18.80 3.87
N TRP A 116 -5.61 18.45 4.37
CA TRP A 116 -4.44 18.21 3.52
C TRP A 116 -4.59 16.96 2.63
N ARG A 117 -5.27 15.92 3.10
CA ARG A 117 -5.62 14.76 2.25
C ARG A 117 -6.50 15.18 1.09
N ARG A 118 -7.52 16.01 1.36
CA ARG A 118 -8.43 16.53 0.33
C ARG A 118 -7.69 17.39 -0.70
N LEU A 119 -6.88 18.35 -0.23
CA LEU A 119 -6.08 19.23 -1.10
C LEU A 119 -5.16 18.43 -2.03
N ARG A 120 -4.46 17.42 -1.49
CA ARG A 120 -3.61 16.52 -2.28
C ARG A 120 -4.40 15.82 -3.38
N THR A 121 -5.57 15.27 -3.07
CA THR A 121 -6.43 14.61 -4.06
C THR A 121 -6.86 15.57 -5.17
N MET A 122 -7.19 16.83 -4.84
CA MET A 122 -7.55 17.83 -5.85
C MET A 122 -6.37 18.20 -6.76
N ALA A 123 -5.18 18.41 -6.19
CA ALA A 123 -3.97 18.69 -6.96
C ALA A 123 -3.64 17.54 -7.94
N MET A 124 -3.79 16.29 -7.49
CA MET A 124 -3.60 15.11 -8.34
C MET A 124 -4.63 15.04 -9.47
N LYS A 125 -5.90 15.34 -9.20
CA LYS A 125 -6.95 15.43 -10.24
C LYS A 125 -6.60 16.51 -11.28
N ARG A 126 -6.25 17.72 -10.84
CA ARG A 126 -5.83 18.81 -11.73
C ARG A 126 -4.63 18.40 -12.60
N LYS A 127 -3.59 17.79 -12.00
CA LYS A 127 -2.42 17.29 -12.74
C LYS A 127 -2.81 16.25 -13.79
N ASN A 128 -3.71 15.33 -13.47
CA ASN A 128 -4.16 14.31 -14.41
C ASN A 128 -4.92 14.92 -15.59
N VAL A 129 -5.75 15.93 -15.35
CA VAL A 129 -6.47 16.68 -16.40
C VAL A 129 -5.48 17.42 -17.29
N LEU A 130 -4.54 18.17 -16.72
CA LEU A 130 -3.51 18.90 -17.48
C LEU A 130 -2.63 17.96 -18.31
N ARG A 131 -2.22 16.81 -17.75
CA ARG A 131 -1.46 15.79 -18.47
C ARG A 131 -2.26 15.22 -19.65
N LYS A 132 -3.57 14.99 -19.48
CA LYS A 132 -4.44 14.50 -20.56
C LYS A 132 -4.63 15.55 -21.66
N ALA A 133 -4.69 16.83 -21.31
CA ALA A 133 -4.79 17.93 -22.26
C ALA A 133 -3.48 18.15 -23.03
N LYS A 134 -2.32 18.05 -22.35
CA LYS A 134 -0.99 18.20 -22.97
C LYS A 134 -0.57 17.04 -23.86
N GLY A 135 -1.10 15.84 -23.61
CA GLY A 135 -0.83 14.63 -24.41
C GLY A 135 -1.76 14.44 -25.60
N ARG A 136 -2.49 15.48 -26.01
CA ARG A 136 -3.20 15.56 -27.28
C ARG A 136 -2.47 16.49 -28.23
#